data_AF-A0A5M3X007-F1
#
_entry.id   AF-A0A5M3X007-F1
#
_cell.length_a   1.000
_cell.length_b   1.000
_cell.length_c   1.000
_cell.angle_alpha   90.00
_cell.angle_beta   90.00
_cell.angle_gamma   90.00
#
_symmetry.space_group_name_H-M   'P 1'
#
loop_
_entity.id
_entity.type
_entity.pdbx_description
1 polymer ?
#
loop_
_entity_poly.entity_id
_entity_poly.type
_entity_poly.pdbx_seq_one_letter_code
_entity_poly.pdbx_strand_id
1 'polypeptide(L)' 'MQAHEACALPIYSDTGLAGMTMPMLVIAGDRDAFIKGPETARRIRANVPKDDVRLLSGVRSPRHRPAGTIGEFIQ' A
#
# COMPACT_ATOMS: atom_id res chain seq x y z
N MET A 1 17.37 -26.05 -12.42
CA MET A 1 16.48 -24.88 -12.54
C MET A 1 15.42 -25.02 -11.45
N GLN A 2 15.63 -24.41 -10.28
CA GLN A 2 14.63 -24.42 -9.21
C GLN A 2 13.63 -23.30 -9.45
N ALA A 3 12.33 -23.63 -9.49
CA ALA A 3 11.27 -22.65 -9.55
C ALA A 3 11.19 -21.96 -8.19
N HIS A 4 11.48 -20.65 -8.14
CA HIS A 4 11.10 -19.83 -7.01
C HIS A 4 9.56 -19.79 -6.97
N GLU A 5 8.95 -20.27 -5.89
CA GLU A 5 7.53 -20.06 -5.64
C GLU A 5 7.26 -18.55 -5.63
N ALA A 6 6.50 -18.07 -6.60
CA ALA A 6 6.04 -16.68 -6.61
C ALA A 6 5.08 -16.52 -5.43
N CYS A 7 5.50 -15.78 -4.40
CA CYS A 7 4.65 -15.41 -3.28
C CYS A 7 3.44 -14.64 -3.83
N ALA A 8 2.25 -15.26 -3.80
CA ALA A 8 1.02 -14.63 -4.21
C ALA A 8 0.70 -13.51 -3.21
N LEU A 9 0.60 -12.27 -3.70
CA LEU A 9 0.19 -11.16 -2.85
C LEU A 9 -1.28 -11.37 -2.43
N PRO A 10 -1.61 -11.18 -1.14
CA PRO A 10 -2.98 -11.30 -0.68
C PRO A 10 -3.84 -10.21 -1.32
N ILE A 11 -5.01 -10.61 -1.82
CA ILE A 11 -6.03 -9.71 -2.38
C ILE A 11 -7.14 -9.56 -1.35
N TYR A 12 -7.40 -8.32 -0.91
CA TYR A 12 -8.46 -8.01 0.05
C TYR A 12 -9.68 -7.38 -0.64
N SER A 13 -10.87 -7.91 -0.32
CA SER A 13 -12.15 -7.27 -0.63
C SER A 13 -12.37 -6.03 0.25
N ASP A 14 -13.28 -5.14 -0.13
CA ASP A 14 -13.61 -3.96 0.68
C ASP A 14 -14.15 -4.34 2.07
N THR A 15 -14.95 -5.40 2.15
CA THR A 15 -15.41 -5.98 3.43
C THR A 15 -14.25 -6.55 4.26
N GLY A 16 -13.24 -7.12 3.61
CA GLY A 16 -12.03 -7.60 4.28
C GLY A 16 -11.19 -6.45 4.83
N LEU A 17 -11.10 -5.34 4.09
CA LEU A 17 -10.45 -4.11 4.54
C LEU A 17 -11.17 -3.49 5.75
N ALA A 18 -12.50 -3.51 5.76
CA ALA A 18 -13.31 -3.04 6.89
C ALA A 18 -13.13 -3.87 8.16
N GLY A 19 -12.75 -5.15 8.03
CA GLY A 19 -12.42 -6.02 9.16
C GLY A 19 -11.04 -5.79 9.76
N MET A 20 -10.20 -4.92 9.17
CA MET A 20 -8.84 -4.69 9.67
C MET A 20 -8.85 -3.81 10.93
N THR A 21 -8.58 -4.43 12.08
CA THR A 21 -8.61 -3.76 13.39
C THR A 21 -7.24 -3.20 13.82
N MET A 22 -6.17 -3.64 13.16
CA MET A 22 -4.81 -3.13 13.32
C MET A 22 -4.63 -1.81 12.54
N PRO A 23 -3.82 -0.86 13.05
CA PRO A 23 -3.40 0.30 12.27
C PRO A 23 -2.69 -0.11 10.98
N MET A 24 -2.97 0.60 9.88
CA MET A 24 -2.49 0.27 8.54
C MET A 24 -1.82 1.49 7.90
N LEU A 25 -0.50 1.40 7.65
CA LEU A 25 0.21 2.36 6.80
C LEU A 25 0.21 1.86 5.35
N VAL A 26 -0.24 2.71 4.43
CA VAL A 26 -0.18 2.43 2.99
C VAL A 26 0.58 3.54 2.28
N ILE A 27 1.70 3.17 1.66
CA ILE A 27 2.51 4.06 0.85
C ILE A 27 2.39 3.62 -0.60
N ALA A 28 1.92 4.50 -1.47
CA ALA A 28 1.78 4.21 -2.90
C ALA A 28 2.27 5.39 -3.75
N GLY A 29 2.84 5.10 -4.91
CA GLY A 29 3.13 6.13 -5.93
C GLY A 29 1.89 6.46 -6.74
N ASP A 30 1.67 7.74 -7.05
CA ASP A 30 0.54 8.18 -7.88
C ASP A 30 0.62 7.71 -9.34
N ARG A 31 1.84 7.40 -9.82
CA ARG A 31 2.16 6.96 -11.19
C ARG A 31 2.81 5.58 -11.20
N ASP A 32 2.52 4.75 -10.19
CA ASP A 32 3.05 3.39 -10.14
C ASP A 32 2.49 2.54 -11.30
N ALA A 33 3.37 1.73 -11.90
CA ALA A 33 3.01 0.91 -13.07
C ALA A 33 2.41 -0.45 -12.67
N PHE A 34 2.63 -0.91 -11.44
CA PHE A 34 2.14 -2.19 -10.93
C PHE A 34 0.90 -2.01 -10.06
N ILE A 35 0.77 -0.89 -9.36
CA ILE A 35 -0.36 -0.61 -8.45
C ILE A 35 -1.06 0.67 -8.89
N LYS A 36 -2.40 0.65 -8.90
CA LYS A 36 -3.20 1.87 -9.11
C LYS A 36 -3.23 2.71 -7.84
N GLY A 37 -2.13 3.41 -7.53
CA GLY A 37 -1.93 4.14 -6.27
C GLY A 37 -3.12 5.01 -5.84
N PRO A 38 -3.67 5.89 -6.70
CA PRO A 38 -4.84 6.71 -6.35
C PRO A 38 -6.09 5.88 -5.99
N GLU A 39 -6.33 4.78 -6.69
CA GLU A 39 -7.47 3.89 -6.42
C GLU A 39 -7.25 3.07 -5.15
N THR A 40 -6.02 2.59 -4.91
CA THR A 40 -5.64 1.95 -3.65
C THR A 40 -5.83 2.91 -2.47
N ALA A 41 -5.35 4.15 -2.60
CA ALA A 41 -5.50 5.16 -1.56
C ALA A 41 -6.96 5.48 -1.27
N ARG A 42 -7.80 5.57 -2.32
CA ARG A 42 -9.24 5.77 -2.18
C ARG A 42 -9.91 4.61 -1.43
N ARG A 43 -9.63 3.36 -1.83
CA ARG A 43 -10.25 2.17 -1.21
C ARG A 43 -9.85 2.01 0.25
N ILE A 44 -8.60 2.30 0.59
CA ILE A 44 -8.11 2.18 1.97
C ILE A 44 -8.77 3.23 2.86
N ARG A 45 -8.76 4.52 2.46
CA ARG A 45 -9.43 5.60 3.23
C ARG A 45 -10.92 5.38 3.41
N ALA A 46 -11.56 4.69 2.46
CA ALA A 46 -13.00 4.43 2.52
C ALA A 46 -13.36 3.25 3.42
N ASN A 47 -12.49 2.24 3.53
CA ASN A 47 -12.84 0.96 4.14
C ASN A 47 -12.03 0.62 5.39
N VAL A 48 -10.79 1.10 5.54
CA VAL A 48 -9.93 0.72 6.66
C VAL A 48 -10.19 1.66 7.84
N PRO A 49 -10.63 1.16 9.02
CA PRO A 49 -11.00 2.02 10.15
C PRO A 49 -9.85 2.83 10.77
N LYS A 50 -8.60 2.38 10.58
CA LYS A 50 -7.38 2.99 11.15
C LYS A 50 -6.31 3.13 10.07
N ASP A 51 -6.58 3.97 9.08
CA ASP A 51 -5.65 4.18 7.96
C ASP A 51 -4.68 5.34 8.17
N ASP A 52 -3.45 5.15 7.68
CA ASP A 52 -2.50 6.22 7.34
C ASP A 52 -2.09 5.99 5.87
N VAL A 53 -2.60 6.84 4.97
CA VAL A 53 -2.35 6.69 3.52
C VAL A 53 -1.52 7.85 3.00
N ARG A 54 -0.30 7.52 2.56
CA ARG A 54 0.65 8.47 1.96
C ARG A 54 0.81 8.18 0.47
N LEU A 55 0.22 9.05 -0.35
CA LEU A 55 0.37 9.00 -1.80
C LEU A 55 1.55 9.88 -2.23
N LEU A 56 2.57 9.28 -2.82
CA LEU A 56 3.78 9.96 -3.24
C LEU A 56 3.62 10.47 -4.68
N SER A 57 3.61 11.79 -4.84
CA SER A 57 3.47 12.46 -6.13
C SER A 57 4.69 12.26 -7.03
N GLY A 58 4.47 11.97 -8.31
CA GLY A 58 5.51 11.77 -9.31
C GLY A 58 6.27 10.45 -9.20
N VAL A 59 5.92 9.58 -8.24
CA VAL A 59 6.62 8.30 -8.04
C VAL A 59 6.04 7.25 -8.97
N ARG A 60 6.89 6.83 -9.92
CA ARG A 60 6.69 5.68 -10.78
C ARG A 60 7.72 4.62 -10.35
N SER A 61 7.25 3.57 -9.67
CA SER A 61 7.87 2.26 -9.41
C SER A 61 9.42 2.11 -9.32
N PRO A 62 9.95 1.24 -8.45
CA PRO A 62 10.70 1.54 -7.21
C PRO A 62 12.01 2.35 -7.38
N ARG A 63 12.19 3.07 -8.48
CA ARG A 63 13.40 3.87 -8.75
C ARG A 63 13.49 5.12 -7.87
N HIS A 64 12.43 5.46 -7.15
CA HIS A 64 12.40 6.48 -6.11
C HIS A 64 12.10 5.83 -4.76
N ARG A 65 13.14 5.73 -3.91
CA ARG A 65 13.06 5.22 -2.55
C ARG A 65 12.81 6.38 -1.59
N PRO A 66 11.62 6.53 -0.99
CA PRO A 66 11.43 7.47 0.12
C PRO A 66 12.11 6.90 1.37
N ALA A 67 13.31 7.40 1.70
CA ALA A 67 14.00 7.05 2.93
C ALA A 67 13.48 7.94 4.08
N GLY A 68 12.43 7.51 4.77
CA GLY A 68 11.95 8.20 5.97
C GLY A 68 10.58 7.75 6.49
N THR A 69 9.71 7.29 5.60
CA THR A 69 8.27 7.13 5.90
C THR A 69 7.93 5.97 6.84
N ILE A 70 8.73 4.89 6.87
CA ILE A 70 8.47 3.73 7.73
C ILE A 70 8.81 4.04 9.21
N GLY A 71 9.83 4.88 9.44
CA GLY A 71 10.29 5.21 10.78
C GLY A 71 9.26 6.02 11.59
N GLU A 72 8.51 6.91 10.93
CA GLU A 72 7.48 7.75 11.58
C GLU A 72 6.22 6.96 11.99
N PHE A 73 5.97 5.80 11.40
CA PHE A 73 4.76 5.02 11.65
C PHE A 73 4.91 3.99 12.78
N ILE A 74 6.14 3.58 13.10
CA ILE A 74 6.41 2.52 14.11
C ILE A 74 6.72 3.12 15.49
N GLN A 75 6.63 4.44 15.67
CA GLN A 75 6.78 5.13 16.96
C GLN A 75 5.45 5.23 17.69
#